data_AF-A0A2V5VKF1-F1
#
_entry.id   AF-A0A2V5VKF1-F1
#
_cell.length_a   1.000
_cell.length_b   1.000
_cell.length_c   1.000
_cell.angle_alpha   90.00
_cell.angle_beta   90.00
_cell.angle_gamma   90.00
#
_symmetry.space_group_name_H-M   'P 1'
#
loop_
_entity.id
_entity.type
_entity.pdbx_description
1 polymer ?
#
loop_
_entity_poly.entity_id
_entity_poly.type
_entity_poly.pdbx_seq_one_letter_code
_entity_poly.pdbx_strand_id
1 'polypeptide(L)'
;MSRVDLRSPREKVGGLFYFGRMLDKIRLHAKGELPPDYHANLGKGFDEKCVKFLRINYDRLVERVKQDRADEEILRWCFENGRRPSEG
;
A
#
# COMPACT_ATOMS: atom_id res chain seq x y z
N MET A 1 -24.00 5.03 -2.00
CA MET A 1 -22.66 4.45 -1.75
C MET A 1 -21.69 5.61 -1.59
N SER A 2 -21.11 5.79 -0.40
CA SER A 2 -20.05 6.78 -0.20
C SER A 2 -18.89 6.46 -1.14
N ARG A 3 -18.48 7.44 -1.94
CA ARG A 3 -17.36 7.30 -2.88
C ARG A 3 -16.10 7.19 -2.04
N VAL A 4 -15.54 6.00 -1.96
CA VAL A 4 -14.26 5.75 -1.30
C VAL A 4 -13.19 6.36 -2.16
N ASP A 5 -12.39 7.25 -1.60
CA ASP A 5 -11.27 7.85 -2.31
C ASP A 5 -10.08 6.87 -2.36
N LEU A 6 -10.24 5.82 -3.17
CA LEU A 6 -9.19 4.86 -3.48
C LEU A 6 -8.74 5.10 -4.91
N ARG A 7 -7.45 5.39 -5.09
CA ARG A 7 -6.89 5.58 -6.42
C ARG A 7 -7.00 4.33 -7.29
N SER A 8 -6.92 4.51 -8.60
CA SER A 8 -6.99 3.40 -9.56
C SER A 8 -5.88 2.37 -9.31
N PRO A 9 -6.14 1.05 -9.45
CA PRO A 9 -5.08 0.03 -9.42
C PRO A 9 -3.96 0.26 -10.46
N ARG A 10 -4.25 1.00 -11.53
CA ARG A 10 -3.32 1.31 -12.62
C ARG A 10 -2.50 2.58 -12.37
N GLU A 11 -2.84 3.35 -11.35
CA GLU A 11 -2.04 4.51 -10.97
C GLU A 11 -0.73 4.06 -10.36
N LYS A 12 0.37 4.71 -10.76
CA LYS A 12 1.72 4.32 -10.40
C LYS A 12 2.28 5.24 -9.32
N VAL A 13 3.02 4.64 -8.39
CA VAL A 13 3.92 5.35 -7.48
C VAL A 13 5.33 4.80 -7.71
N GLY A 14 6.26 5.65 -8.12
CA GLY A 14 7.64 5.25 -8.45
C GLY A 14 7.73 4.04 -9.39
N GLY A 15 6.87 4.02 -10.41
CA GLY A 15 6.81 2.95 -11.41
C GLY A 15 5.96 1.73 -11.02
N LEU A 16 5.58 1.58 -9.75
CA LEU A 16 4.81 0.44 -9.27
C LEU A 16 3.30 0.65 -9.38
N PHE A 17 2.64 -0.26 -10.08
CA PHE A 17 1.19 -0.38 -10.04
C PHE A 17 0.71 -0.87 -8.67
N TYR A 18 -0.53 -0.54 -8.31
CA TYR A 18 -1.22 -0.96 -7.09
C TYR A 18 -0.63 -0.46 -5.76
N PHE A 19 0.67 -0.15 -5.68
CA PHE A 19 1.34 0.26 -4.45
C PHE A 19 0.62 1.43 -3.77
N GLY A 20 0.36 2.52 -4.49
CA GLY A 20 -0.37 3.67 -3.95
C GLY A 20 -1.77 3.32 -3.45
N ARG A 21 -2.51 2.46 -4.18
CA ARG A 21 -3.85 2.01 -3.75
C ARG A 21 -3.79 1.19 -2.46
N MET A 22 -2.75 0.37 -2.28
CA MET A 22 -2.52 -0.33 -1.02
C MET A 22 -2.28 0.67 0.13
N LEU A 23 -1.50 1.74 -0.09
CA LEU A 23 -1.29 2.78 0.92
C LEU A 23 -2.60 3.50 1.27
N ASP A 24 -3.44 3.84 0.29
CA ASP A 24 -4.74 4.47 0.53
C ASP A 24 -5.64 3.59 1.40
N LYS A 25 -5.69 2.27 1.13
CA LYS A 25 -6.45 1.32 1.96
C LYS A 25 -5.97 1.34 3.40
N ILE A 26 -4.66 1.36 3.63
CA ILE A 26 -4.06 1.39 4.96
C ILE A 26 -4.40 2.71 5.67
N ARG A 27 -4.27 3.86 4.99
CA ARG A 27 -4.57 5.18 5.53
C ARG A 27 -6.05 5.31 5.90
N LEU A 28 -6.94 4.93 4.99
CA LEU A 28 -8.39 4.94 5.24
C LEU A 28 -8.76 4.01 6.39
N HIS A 29 -8.13 2.83 6.49
CA HIS A 29 -8.38 1.91 7.60
C HIS A 29 -7.92 2.53 8.93
N ALA A 30 -6.76 3.18 8.96
CA ALA A 30 -6.26 3.88 10.15
C ALA A 30 -7.18 5.02 10.61
N LYS A 31 -7.92 5.65 9.69
CA LYS A 31 -8.92 6.69 9.98
C LYS A 31 -10.32 6.15 10.31
N GLY A 32 -10.55 4.84 10.18
CA GLY A 32 -11.89 4.25 10.31
C GLY A 32 -12.82 4.53 9.11
N GLU A 33 -12.27 4.96 7.97
CA GLU A 33 -13.00 5.39 6.78
C GLU A 33 -12.99 4.34 5.66
N LEU A 34 -12.21 3.27 5.80
CA LEU A 34 -12.21 2.16 4.85
C LEU A 34 -13.54 1.39 4.94
N PRO A 35 -14.28 1.16 3.83
CA PRO A 35 -15.54 0.43 3.91
C PRO A 35 -15.37 -1.01 4.36
N PRO A 36 -16.34 -1.59 5.08
CA PRO A 36 -16.28 -2.95 5.61
C PRO A 36 -15.93 -4.03 4.58
N ASP A 37 -16.41 -3.91 3.34
CA ASP A 37 -16.16 -4.88 2.26
C ASP A 37 -14.66 -5.08 1.94
N TYR A 38 -13.81 -4.11 2.30
CA TYR A 38 -12.37 -4.21 2.11
C TYR A 38 -11.63 -4.87 3.29
N HIS A 39 -12.24 -4.95 4.47
CA HIS A 39 -11.55 -5.33 5.72
C HIS A 39 -11.09 -6.78 5.68
N ALA A 40 -11.93 -7.70 5.19
CA ALA A 40 -11.60 -9.12 5.11
C ALA A 40 -10.37 -9.43 4.23
N ASN A 41 -10.07 -8.54 3.28
CA ASN A 41 -9.00 -8.67 2.30
C ASN A 41 -7.84 -7.69 2.53
N LEU A 42 -7.85 -6.93 3.63
CA LEU A 42 -6.76 -6.02 3.97
C LEU A 42 -5.50 -6.83 4.30
N GLY A 43 -4.39 -6.55 3.63
CA GLY A 43 -3.14 -7.34 3.73
C GLY A 43 -3.16 -8.67 2.97
N LYS A 44 -4.25 -8.99 2.25
CA LYS A 44 -4.40 -10.21 1.44
C LYS A 44 -4.51 -9.89 -0.05
N GLY A 45 -4.49 -10.92 -0.89
CA GLY A 45 -4.72 -10.79 -2.33
C GLY A 45 -3.66 -9.90 -2.99
N PHE A 46 -4.06 -8.75 -3.52
CA PHE A 46 -3.11 -7.84 -4.18
C PHE A 46 -2.20 -7.10 -3.19
N ASP A 47 -2.65 -6.82 -1.97
CA ASP A 47 -1.77 -6.24 -0.92
C ASP A 47 -0.63 -7.21 -0.62
N GLU A 48 -0.98 -8.48 -0.41
CA GLU A 48 -0.03 -9.56 -0.15
C GLU A 48 0.97 -9.73 -1.32
N LYS A 49 0.47 -9.74 -2.56
CA LYS A 49 1.33 -9.83 -3.76
C LYS A 49 2.28 -8.63 -3.85
N CYS A 50 1.81 -7.42 -3.55
CA CYS A 50 2.62 -6.21 -3.60
C CYS A 50 3.76 -6.26 -2.57
N VAL A 51 3.45 -6.58 -1.31
CA VAL A 51 4.48 -6.66 -0.26
C VAL A 51 5.42 -7.86 -0.45
N LYS A 52 4.96 -9.00 -0.98
CA LYS A 52 5.82 -10.13 -1.36
C LYS A 52 6.79 -9.75 -2.49
N PHE A 53 6.31 -9.02 -3.50
CA PHE A 53 7.15 -8.53 -4.60
C PHE A 53 8.27 -7.60 -4.08
N LEU A 54 7.92 -6.72 -3.13
CA LEU A 54 8.84 -5.81 -2.44
C LEU A 54 9.65 -6.47 -1.31
N ARG A 55 9.36 -7.73 -0.95
CA ARG A 55 9.95 -8.45 0.19
C ARG A 55 9.83 -7.68 1.53
N ILE A 56 8.67 -7.08 1.75
CA ILE A 56 8.33 -6.34 2.98
C ILE A 56 7.26 -7.10 3.75
N ASN A 57 7.30 -7.01 5.08
CA ASN A 57 6.21 -7.47 5.95
C ASN A 57 5.07 -6.43 5.94
N TYR A 58 3.83 -6.89 5.73
CA TYR A 58 2.66 -6.02 5.62
C TYR A 58 2.41 -5.20 6.89
N ASP A 59 2.51 -5.80 8.08
CA ASP A 59 2.24 -5.11 9.34
C ASP A 59 3.27 -3.99 9.60
N ARG A 60 4.55 -4.23 9.27
CA ARG A 60 5.61 -3.20 9.32
C ARG A 60 5.34 -2.05 8.35
N LEU A 61 4.81 -2.36 7.16
CA LEU A 61 4.38 -1.33 6.21
C LEU A 61 3.21 -0.52 6.78
N VAL A 62 2.24 -1.16 7.43
CA VAL A 62 1.11 -0.47 8.07
C VAL A 62 1.59 0.51 9.13
N GLU A 63 2.51 0.10 10.00
CA GLU A 63 3.13 1.00 10.99
C GLU A 63 3.80 2.20 10.35
N ARG A 64 4.51 2.00 9.23
CA ARG A 64 5.18 3.06 8.49
C ARG A 64 4.21 4.04 7.83
N VAL A 65 3.14 3.53 7.21
CA VAL A 65 2.10 4.35 6.56
C VAL A 65 1.36 5.21 7.57
N LYS A 66 1.10 4.70 8.78
CA LYS A 66 0.44 5.44 9.88
C LYS A 66 1.23 6.67 10.36
N GLN A 67 2.51 6.79 9.99
CA GLN A 67 3.32 7.98 10.27
C GLN A 67 3.07 9.13 9.29
N ASP A 68 2.03 9.03 8.45
CA ASP A 68 1.55 10.04 7.50
C ASP A 68 2.63 10.60 6.56
N ARG A 69 3.48 9.70 6.08
CA ARG A 69 4.55 10.02 5.12
C ARG A 69 4.02 10.03 3.69
N ALA A 70 4.68 10.80 2.82
CA ALA A 70 4.39 10.79 1.38
C ALA A 70 4.66 9.42 0.75
N ASP A 71 3.98 9.12 -0.35
CA ASP A 71 4.05 7.81 -1.02
C ASP A 71 5.47 7.45 -1.44
N GLU A 72 6.22 8.42 -1.98
CA GLU A 72 7.60 8.27 -2.42
C GLU A 72 8.55 7.96 -1.26
N GLU A 73 8.27 8.52 -0.07
CA GLU A 73 9.06 8.22 1.13
C GLU A 73 8.82 6.80 1.62
N ILE A 74 7.57 6.35 1.61
CA ILE A 74 7.20 4.98 1.99
C ILE A 74 7.78 3.99 0.97
N LEU A 75 7.73 4.31 -0.32
CA LEU A 75 8.31 3.48 -1.37
C LEU A 75 9.83 3.36 -1.21
N ARG A 76 10.52 4.47 -0.96
CA ARG A 76 11.96 4.45 -0.69
C ARG A 76 12.29 3.59 0.53
N TRP A 77 11.51 3.71 1.60
CA TRP A 77 11.67 2.85 2.78
C TRP A 77 11.48 1.36 2.46
N CYS A 78 10.50 1.01 1.60
CA CYS A 78 10.30 -0.36 1.14
C CYS A 78 11.52 -0.88 0.36
N PHE A 79 12.17 -0.03 -0.43
CA PHE A 79 13.39 -0.41 -1.15
C PHE A 79 14.59 -0.59 -0.22
N GLU A 80 14.70 0.21 0.84
CA GLU A 80 15.78 0.12 1.83
C GLU A 80 15.64 -1.10 2.75
N ASN A 81 14.40 -1.51 3.06
CA ASN A 81 14.11 -2.58 4.03
C ASN A 81 13.70 -3.90 3.36
N GLY A 82 13.70 -3.95 2.03
CA GLY A 82 13.22 -5.08 1.25
C GLY A 82 13.97 -5.19 -0.07
N ARG A 83 13.24 -5.13 -1.17
CA ARG A 83 13.77 -5.24 -2.53
C ARG A 83 13.38 -4.03 -3.35
N ARG A 84 14.36 -3.42 -4.02
CA ARG A 84 14.13 -2.58 -5.20
C ARG A 84 14.08 -3.47 -6.44
N PRO A 85 12.93 -3.57 -7.14
CA PRO A 85 12.88 -4.22 -8.44
C PRO A 85 13.79 -3.46 -9.41
N SER A 86 14.66 -4.16 -10.12
CA SER A 86 15.33 -3.60 -11.29
C SER A 86 14.37 -3.63 -12.47
N GLU A 87 14.55 -2.71 -13.42
CA GLU A 87 14.00 -2.91 -14.76
C GLU A 87 14.59 -4.22 -15.29
N GLY A 88 13.71 -5.13 -15.70
CA GLY A 88 14.07 -6.39 -16.34
C GLY A 88 13.56 -6.38 -17.76
#